data_AF-A0A7V0V2R6-F1
#
_entry.id   AF-A0A7V0V2R6-F1
#
_cell.length_a   1.000
_cell.length_b   1.000
_cell.length_c   1.000
_cell.angle_alpha   90.00
_cell.angle_beta   90.00
_cell.angle_gamma   90.00
#
_symmetry.space_group_name_H-M   'P 1'
#
loop_
_entity.id
_entity.type
_entity.pdbx_description
1 polymer ?
#
loop_
_entity_poly.entity_id
_entity_poly.type
_entity_poly.pdbx_seq_one_letter_code
_entity_poly.pdbx_strand_id
1 'polypeptide(L)'
;QFDRAADNGPMSNIKVRLAFAMAIDKATIVEKVLRGLAIPANAFTGDQDIASKVTPLEYNPSKARDLLAEAGYADPKSLGTVTIFAPPANSNEMAFVEAVAKMWQENLGVDVTIQNMDWGPYSSLQWSDVNRDIPWGYSTMGGAINFIEPMGLYQNVGHIWWFMEYDPEWNKTRYWYWRDKDNAVDSLTAVGDFAELEDRANAAWNKRLEIVAAENNDWGKSMMVEPTFRQQFDRIAERFRNATTDEERLAAYKNALRLVIGEERSLDNIAHMTETNKKAQRLMASLFLAKMDECDPLLVQLNQLAVDSAWMIPLYIGKITYVVDPKLSGIVQNKLSWGNIFQFQYLNYQK
;
A
#
# COMPACT_ATOMS: atom_id res chain seq x y z
N GLN A 1 -9.26 2.86 -0.27
CA GLN A 1 -7.90 2.97 -0.84
C GLN A 1 -7.90 4.12 -1.83
N PHE A 2 -6.83 4.91 -1.83
CA PHE A 2 -6.72 6.06 -2.69
C PHE A 2 -6.28 5.71 -4.13
N ASP A 3 -6.34 6.71 -5.01
CA ASP A 3 -6.15 6.73 -6.47
C ASP A 3 -4.95 5.97 -6.99
N ARG A 4 -5.26 5.05 -7.91
CA ARG A 4 -4.29 4.31 -8.71
C ARG A 4 -4.10 4.89 -10.12
N ALA A 5 -4.79 5.93 -10.54
CA ALA A 5 -4.61 6.60 -11.85
C ALA A 5 -3.18 7.10 -12.03
N ALA A 6 -2.65 7.11 -13.24
CA ALA A 6 -1.29 7.57 -13.53
C ALA A 6 -1.11 9.09 -13.51
N ASP A 7 -2.20 9.84 -13.60
CA ASP A 7 -2.15 11.30 -13.57
C ASP A 7 -2.26 11.83 -12.14
N ASN A 8 -1.62 12.97 -11.88
CA ASN A 8 -1.67 13.64 -10.58
C ASN A 8 -3.04 14.32 -10.38
N GLY A 9 -3.95 13.60 -9.73
CA GLY A 9 -5.23 14.14 -9.29
C GLY A 9 -5.13 15.03 -8.04
N PRO A 10 -6.25 15.66 -7.63
CA PRO A 10 -6.35 16.57 -6.47
C PRO A 10 -5.80 16.04 -5.15
N MET A 11 -5.72 14.74 -5.03
CA MET A 11 -5.47 14.03 -3.80
C MET A 11 -3.99 13.69 -3.58
N SER A 12 -3.13 14.09 -4.51
CA SER A 12 -1.72 14.34 -4.22
C SER A 12 -1.57 15.31 -3.04
N ASN A 13 -2.52 16.25 -2.86
CA ASN A 13 -2.59 17.15 -1.72
C ASN A 13 -3.17 16.45 -0.48
N ILE A 14 -2.38 16.42 0.61
CA ILE A 14 -2.76 15.82 1.89
C ILE A 14 -4.02 16.45 2.48
N LYS A 15 -4.25 17.75 2.29
CA LYS A 15 -5.46 18.42 2.79
C LYS A 15 -6.74 17.87 2.15
N VAL A 16 -6.68 17.52 0.87
CA VAL A 16 -7.79 16.86 0.17
C VAL A 16 -8.02 15.47 0.76
N ARG A 17 -6.99 14.66 0.96
CA ARG A 17 -7.14 13.32 1.57
C ARG A 17 -7.73 13.38 2.98
N LEU A 18 -7.22 14.29 3.81
CA LEU A 18 -7.73 14.54 5.16
C LEU A 18 -9.19 14.98 5.14
N ALA A 19 -9.59 15.87 4.24
CA ALA A 19 -10.97 16.30 4.10
C ALA A 19 -11.91 15.12 3.79
N PHE A 20 -11.55 14.27 2.83
CA PHE A 20 -12.34 13.09 2.48
C PHE A 20 -12.44 12.08 3.63
N ALA A 21 -11.38 11.90 4.41
CA ALA A 21 -11.38 11.05 5.60
C ALA A 21 -12.29 11.60 6.71
N MET A 22 -12.21 12.90 6.99
CA MET A 22 -12.99 13.57 8.04
C MET A 22 -14.47 13.77 7.69
N ALA A 23 -14.84 13.60 6.41
CA ALA A 23 -16.22 13.71 5.93
C ALA A 23 -17.05 12.43 6.08
N ILE A 24 -16.48 11.35 6.62
CA ILE A 24 -17.15 10.05 6.75
C ILE A 24 -17.57 9.81 8.20
N ASP A 25 -18.87 9.69 8.43
CA ASP A 25 -19.42 9.26 9.72
C ASP A 25 -19.41 7.73 9.81
N LYS A 26 -18.30 7.21 10.33
CA LYS A 26 -18.08 5.77 10.50
C LYS A 26 -19.10 5.14 11.47
N ALA A 27 -19.58 5.88 12.46
CA ALA A 27 -20.55 5.38 13.44
C ALA A 27 -21.91 5.16 12.76
N THR A 28 -22.37 6.11 11.95
CA THR A 28 -23.60 5.98 11.17
C THR A 28 -23.53 4.84 10.16
N ILE A 29 -22.39 4.65 9.47
CA ILE A 29 -22.19 3.50 8.57
C ILE A 29 -22.38 2.19 9.36
N VAL A 30 -21.71 2.04 10.50
CA VAL A 30 -21.79 0.82 11.30
C VAL A 30 -23.21 0.57 11.83
N GLU A 31 -23.88 1.59 12.35
CA GLU A 31 -25.19 1.45 12.97
C GLU A 31 -26.30 1.22 11.93
N LYS A 32 -26.36 2.06 10.89
CA LYS A 32 -27.49 2.10 9.96
C LYS A 32 -27.28 1.22 8.74
N VAL A 33 -26.07 1.20 8.19
CA VAL A 33 -25.76 0.45 6.96
C VAL A 33 -25.40 -1.00 7.30
N LEU A 34 -24.47 -1.19 8.24
CA LEU A 34 -23.99 -2.52 8.64
C LEU A 34 -24.79 -3.14 9.79
N ARG A 35 -25.83 -2.45 10.29
CA ARG A 35 -26.78 -2.96 11.30
C ARG A 35 -26.08 -3.49 12.56
N GLY A 36 -25.00 -2.85 12.97
CA GLY A 36 -24.23 -3.22 14.16
C GLY A 36 -23.33 -4.46 13.99
N LEU A 37 -23.19 -5.02 12.79
CA LEU A 37 -22.32 -6.17 12.48
C LEU A 37 -20.83 -5.80 12.35
N ALA A 38 -20.46 -4.58 12.71
CA ALA A 38 -19.08 -4.09 12.68
C ALA A 38 -18.83 -3.12 13.86
N ILE A 39 -17.59 -2.67 14.00
CA ILE A 39 -17.21 -1.54 14.84
C ILE A 39 -16.49 -0.48 13.99
N PRO A 40 -16.61 0.83 14.30
CA PRO A 40 -15.87 1.86 13.58
C PRO A 40 -14.35 1.63 13.68
N ALA A 41 -13.64 1.78 12.57
CA ALA A 41 -12.19 1.59 12.53
C ALA A 41 -11.47 2.95 12.58
N ASN A 42 -10.60 3.11 13.56
CA ASN A 42 -9.79 4.32 13.76
C ASN A 42 -8.31 4.13 13.42
N ALA A 43 -7.89 2.87 13.31
CA ALA A 43 -6.57 2.44 12.90
C ALA A 43 -6.73 1.23 11.97
N PHE A 44 -5.64 0.83 11.33
CA PHE A 44 -5.59 -0.29 10.40
C PHE A 44 -5.12 -1.57 11.09
N THR A 45 -5.74 -1.88 12.22
CA THR A 45 -5.43 -3.07 12.98
C THR A 45 -6.68 -3.62 13.65
N GLY A 46 -6.75 -4.95 13.76
CA GLY A 46 -7.78 -5.64 14.52
C GLY A 46 -7.55 -5.57 16.03
N ASP A 47 -6.31 -5.30 16.46
CA ASP A 47 -5.96 -5.26 17.88
C ASP A 47 -6.42 -3.94 18.50
N GLN A 48 -7.37 -4.04 19.45
CA GLN A 48 -7.97 -2.89 20.10
C GLN A 48 -7.00 -2.15 21.04
N ASP A 49 -5.99 -2.83 21.59
CA ASP A 49 -4.98 -2.18 22.43
C ASP A 49 -4.10 -1.27 21.58
N ILE A 50 -3.62 -1.77 20.43
CA ILE A 50 -2.88 -0.96 19.45
C ILE A 50 -3.76 0.17 18.92
N ALA A 51 -4.99 -0.12 18.51
CA ALA A 51 -5.90 0.89 17.97
C ALA A 51 -6.21 2.02 18.99
N SER A 52 -6.30 1.70 20.29
CA SER A 52 -6.54 2.70 21.34
C SER A 52 -5.40 3.70 21.54
N LYS A 53 -4.20 3.35 21.07
CA LYS A 53 -2.99 4.19 21.15
C LYS A 53 -2.76 5.03 19.90
N VAL A 54 -3.61 4.89 18.88
CA VAL A 54 -3.58 5.66 17.63
C VAL A 54 -4.59 6.79 17.71
N THR A 55 -4.16 8.02 17.39
CA THR A 55 -5.02 9.19 17.35
C THR A 55 -5.84 9.17 16.05
N PRO A 56 -7.17 9.08 16.11
CA PRO A 56 -8.01 9.02 14.92
C PRO A 56 -8.18 10.36 14.22
N LEU A 57 -8.49 10.31 12.92
CA LEU A 57 -9.16 11.42 12.25
C LEU A 57 -10.64 11.45 12.65
N GLU A 58 -11.04 12.50 13.35
CA GLU A 58 -12.41 12.69 13.80
C GLU A 58 -13.35 13.05 12.64
N TYR A 59 -14.60 12.59 12.72
CA TYR A 59 -15.66 13.03 11.82
C TYR A 59 -15.97 14.51 12.08
N ASN A 60 -15.61 15.37 11.14
CA ASN A 60 -15.85 16.81 11.23
C ASN A 60 -16.02 17.41 9.82
N PRO A 61 -17.26 17.39 9.28
CA PRO A 61 -17.56 17.97 7.97
C PRO A 61 -17.17 19.45 7.82
N SER A 62 -17.22 20.23 8.91
CA SER A 62 -16.85 21.65 8.85
C SER A 62 -15.37 21.81 8.54
N LYS A 63 -14.51 21.19 9.36
CA LYS A 63 -13.06 21.21 9.17
C LYS A 63 -12.64 20.55 7.85
N ALA A 64 -13.38 19.53 7.40
CA ALA A 64 -13.15 18.90 6.11
C ALA A 64 -13.34 19.88 4.94
N ARG A 65 -14.38 20.72 4.96
CA ARG A 65 -14.58 21.77 3.94
C ARG A 65 -13.51 22.85 4.01
N ASP A 66 -13.09 23.24 5.21
CA ASP A 66 -11.99 24.21 5.38
C ASP A 66 -10.69 23.70 4.75
N LEU A 67 -10.36 22.42 4.95
CA LEU A 67 -9.20 21.77 4.32
C LEU A 67 -9.28 21.74 2.79
N LEU A 68 -10.47 21.49 2.22
CA LEU A 68 -10.65 21.58 0.75
C LEU A 68 -10.44 23.01 0.25
N ALA A 69 -11.00 24.01 0.94
CA ALA A 69 -10.82 25.40 0.58
C ALA A 69 -9.34 25.81 0.63
N GLU A 70 -8.63 25.43 1.70
CA GLU A 70 -7.18 25.63 1.84
C GLU A 70 -6.34 24.89 0.79
N ALA A 71 -6.87 23.81 0.21
CA ALA A 71 -6.25 23.06 -0.88
C ALA A 71 -6.49 23.68 -2.26
N GLY A 72 -7.26 24.78 -2.35
CA GLY A 72 -7.62 25.45 -3.60
C GLY A 72 -9.03 25.11 -4.12
N TYR A 73 -9.81 24.32 -3.37
CA TYR A 73 -11.15 23.86 -3.76
C TYR A 73 -12.24 24.50 -2.90
N ALA A 74 -12.23 25.84 -2.80
CA ALA A 74 -13.24 26.58 -2.04
C ALA A 74 -14.64 26.44 -2.65
N ASP A 75 -14.71 26.31 -3.98
CA ASP A 75 -15.86 25.73 -4.68
C ASP A 75 -15.62 24.23 -4.88
N PRO A 76 -16.35 23.33 -4.20
CA PRO A 76 -16.17 21.88 -4.32
C PRO A 76 -16.34 21.36 -5.76
N LYS A 77 -17.05 22.08 -6.63
CA LYS A 77 -17.22 21.69 -8.05
C LYS A 77 -15.91 21.83 -8.84
N SER A 78 -15.00 22.69 -8.41
CA SER A 78 -13.68 22.85 -9.02
C SER A 78 -12.76 21.64 -8.80
N LEU A 79 -13.08 20.77 -7.84
CA LEU A 79 -12.35 19.51 -7.61
C LEU A 79 -12.54 18.53 -8.79
N GLY A 80 -13.65 18.64 -9.52
CA GLY A 80 -14.09 17.67 -10.49
C GLY A 80 -14.85 16.50 -9.86
N THR A 81 -15.13 15.48 -10.67
CA THR A 81 -15.89 14.30 -10.24
C THR A 81 -14.98 13.26 -9.59
N VAL A 82 -15.26 12.92 -8.34
CA VAL A 82 -14.61 11.83 -7.61
C VAL A 82 -15.16 10.51 -8.14
N THR A 83 -14.29 9.65 -8.69
CA THR A 83 -14.70 8.30 -9.07
C THR A 83 -14.51 7.33 -7.90
N ILE A 84 -15.52 6.55 -7.56
CA ILE A 84 -15.39 5.38 -6.69
C ILE A 84 -15.44 4.13 -7.57
N PHE A 85 -14.29 3.49 -7.76
CA PHE A 85 -14.19 2.18 -8.37
C PHE A 85 -14.74 1.14 -7.39
N ALA A 86 -15.81 0.46 -7.80
CA ALA A 86 -16.60 -0.40 -6.95
C ALA A 86 -16.67 -1.83 -7.53
N PRO A 87 -16.91 -2.85 -6.69
CA PRO A 87 -17.20 -4.20 -7.16
C PRO A 87 -18.52 -4.22 -7.97
N PRO A 88 -18.95 -5.37 -8.50
CA PRO A 88 -20.24 -5.48 -9.18
C PRO A 88 -21.40 -4.94 -8.32
N ALA A 89 -22.40 -4.34 -8.96
CA ALA A 89 -23.50 -3.66 -8.27
C ALA A 89 -24.34 -4.55 -7.34
N ASN A 90 -24.27 -5.88 -7.51
CA ASN A 90 -24.91 -6.87 -6.65
C ASN A 90 -24.03 -7.31 -5.46
N SER A 91 -22.85 -6.72 -5.27
CA SER A 91 -21.97 -7.01 -4.14
C SER A 91 -22.56 -6.47 -2.83
N ASN A 92 -22.38 -7.23 -1.74
CA ASN A 92 -22.75 -6.78 -0.39
C ASN A 92 -21.94 -5.55 0.08
N GLU A 93 -20.81 -5.26 -0.58
CA GLU A 93 -20.00 -4.06 -0.31
C GLU A 93 -20.68 -2.77 -0.78
N MET A 94 -21.62 -2.84 -1.72
CA MET A 94 -22.23 -1.65 -2.32
C MET A 94 -22.94 -0.76 -1.31
N ALA A 95 -23.54 -1.35 -0.27
CA ALA A 95 -24.26 -0.59 0.74
C ALA A 95 -23.37 0.45 1.45
N PHE A 96 -22.13 0.12 1.78
CA PHE A 96 -21.23 1.08 2.41
C PHE A 96 -20.56 2.00 1.38
N VAL A 97 -20.32 1.53 0.15
CA VAL A 97 -19.82 2.36 -0.96
C VAL A 97 -20.78 3.53 -1.23
N GLU A 98 -22.07 3.23 -1.37
CA GLU A 98 -23.12 4.22 -1.59
C GLU A 98 -23.26 5.18 -0.41
N ALA A 99 -23.13 4.69 0.82
CA ALA A 99 -23.17 5.52 2.02
C ALA A 99 -21.99 6.51 2.06
N VAL A 100 -20.77 6.06 1.74
CA VAL A 100 -19.59 6.93 1.66
C VAL A 100 -19.75 7.97 0.54
N ALA A 101 -20.21 7.55 -0.65
CA ALA A 101 -20.46 8.45 -1.76
C ALA A 101 -21.45 9.57 -1.37
N LYS A 102 -22.56 9.19 -0.74
CA LYS A 102 -23.58 10.11 -0.24
C LYS A 102 -23.01 11.06 0.83
N MET A 103 -22.25 10.54 1.79
CA MET A 103 -21.61 11.37 2.81
C MET A 103 -20.66 12.39 2.20
N TRP A 104 -19.85 12.03 1.19
CA TRP A 104 -19.00 13.00 0.51
C TRP A 104 -19.80 14.05 -0.25
N GLN A 105 -20.87 13.66 -0.95
CA GLN A 105 -21.77 14.61 -1.61
C GLN A 105 -22.40 15.60 -0.61
N GLU A 106 -22.91 15.11 0.52
CA GLU A 106 -23.60 15.93 1.52
C GLU A 106 -22.64 16.78 2.38
N ASN A 107 -21.51 16.21 2.80
CA ASN A 107 -20.61 16.86 3.75
C ASN A 107 -19.59 17.78 3.07
N LEU A 108 -19.17 17.45 1.84
CA LEU A 108 -18.17 18.21 1.08
C LEU A 108 -18.75 18.99 -0.10
N GLY A 109 -19.93 18.59 -0.61
CA GLY A 109 -20.53 19.22 -1.81
C GLY A 109 -19.89 18.79 -3.15
N VAL A 110 -19.01 17.80 -3.12
CA VAL A 110 -18.30 17.29 -4.31
C VAL A 110 -19.21 16.40 -5.16
N ASP A 111 -18.92 16.31 -6.46
CA ASP A 111 -19.56 15.32 -7.32
C ASP A 111 -18.87 13.97 -7.16
N VAL A 112 -19.67 12.91 -7.01
CA VAL A 112 -19.19 11.54 -6.83
C VAL A 112 -19.90 10.63 -7.81
N THR A 113 -19.14 9.83 -8.55
CA THR A 113 -19.62 8.80 -9.46
C THR A 113 -19.12 7.44 -8.99
N ILE A 114 -20.02 6.46 -8.93
CA ILE A 114 -19.67 5.07 -8.65
C ILE A 114 -19.50 4.34 -9.97
N GLN A 115 -18.34 3.73 -10.20
CA GLN A 115 -18.04 2.91 -11.36
C GLN A 115 -17.92 1.44 -10.92
N ASN A 116 -18.99 0.67 -11.13
CA ASN A 116 -18.97 -0.76 -10.89
C ASN A 116 -18.13 -1.49 -11.95
N MET A 117 -17.33 -2.44 -11.50
CA MET A 117 -16.43 -3.23 -12.34
C MET A 117 -16.64 -4.72 -12.09
N ASP A 118 -16.41 -5.56 -13.09
CA ASP A 118 -16.36 -7.01 -12.91
C ASP A 118 -15.23 -7.39 -11.94
N TRP A 119 -15.41 -8.49 -11.20
CA TRP A 119 -14.48 -8.90 -10.13
C TRP A 119 -13.02 -9.01 -10.57
N GLY A 120 -12.75 -9.51 -11.78
CA GLY A 120 -11.39 -9.62 -12.30
C GLY A 120 -10.72 -8.25 -12.43
N PRO A 121 -11.23 -7.35 -13.29
CA PRO A 121 -10.73 -5.98 -13.41
C PRO A 121 -10.72 -5.19 -12.08
N TYR A 122 -11.75 -5.36 -11.25
CA TYR A 122 -11.86 -4.70 -9.96
C TYR A 122 -10.75 -5.14 -9.00
N SER A 123 -10.55 -6.46 -8.87
CA SER A 123 -9.47 -7.04 -8.05
C SER A 123 -8.11 -6.61 -8.58
N SER A 124 -7.92 -6.64 -9.91
CA SER A 124 -6.72 -6.08 -10.53
C SER A 124 -6.51 -4.63 -10.11
N LEU A 125 -7.53 -3.77 -10.15
CA LEU A 125 -7.38 -2.36 -9.75
C LEU A 125 -7.02 -2.16 -8.26
N GLN A 126 -7.55 -2.99 -7.36
CA GLN A 126 -7.22 -2.94 -5.92
C GLN A 126 -5.74 -3.28 -5.67
N TRP A 127 -5.29 -4.36 -6.32
CA TRP A 127 -4.01 -5.01 -6.03
C TRP A 127 -2.90 -4.68 -7.04
N SER A 128 -3.23 -4.04 -8.16
CA SER A 128 -2.24 -3.56 -9.13
C SER A 128 -1.55 -2.30 -8.63
N ASP A 129 -0.44 -1.99 -9.29
CA ASP A 129 0.27 -0.73 -9.13
C ASP A 129 -0.53 0.43 -9.79
N VAL A 130 0.15 1.52 -10.13
CA VAL A 130 -0.45 2.64 -10.87
C VAL A 130 -1.03 2.15 -12.22
N ASN A 131 -2.19 2.67 -12.64
CA ASN A 131 -2.95 2.35 -13.85
C ASN A 131 -3.04 3.58 -14.77
N ARG A 132 -2.68 3.48 -16.06
CA ARG A 132 -2.72 4.63 -17.01
C ARG A 132 -4.14 5.02 -17.45
N ASP A 133 -5.05 4.06 -17.44
CA ASP A 133 -6.32 4.17 -18.18
C ASP A 133 -7.53 4.42 -17.27
N ILE A 134 -7.32 4.96 -16.07
CA ILE A 134 -8.40 5.25 -15.11
C ILE A 134 -8.34 6.70 -14.64
N PRO A 135 -9.48 7.35 -14.37
CA PRO A 135 -9.51 8.66 -13.72
C PRO A 135 -9.08 8.56 -12.26
N TRP A 136 -8.75 9.70 -11.65
CA TRP A 136 -8.46 9.71 -10.23
C TRP A 136 -9.68 9.33 -9.39
N GLY A 137 -9.47 8.69 -8.26
CA GLY A 137 -10.58 8.22 -7.45
C GLY A 137 -10.20 7.40 -6.23
N TYR A 138 -11.18 6.65 -5.72
CA TYR A 138 -11.02 5.69 -4.65
C TYR A 138 -11.46 4.31 -5.10
N SER A 139 -10.80 3.29 -4.59
CA SER A 139 -11.32 1.92 -4.59
C SER A 139 -11.63 1.50 -3.15
N THR A 140 -12.64 0.67 -2.96
CA THR A 140 -12.73 -0.06 -1.69
C THR A 140 -11.64 -1.12 -1.65
N MET A 141 -11.16 -1.44 -0.45
CA MET A 141 -10.24 -2.55 -0.23
C MET A 141 -10.62 -3.20 1.09
N GLY A 142 -10.82 -4.50 1.04
CA GLY A 142 -11.11 -5.34 2.20
C GLY A 142 -10.36 -6.65 2.06
N GLY A 143 -9.90 -7.22 3.16
CA GLY A 143 -9.20 -8.50 3.14
C GLY A 143 -8.57 -8.81 4.48
N ALA A 144 -8.37 -10.10 4.75
CA ALA A 144 -7.68 -10.55 5.94
C ALA A 144 -6.19 -10.21 5.90
N ILE A 145 -5.55 -10.26 7.06
CA ILE A 145 -4.10 -10.17 7.23
C ILE A 145 -3.44 -11.23 6.34
N ASN A 146 -2.59 -10.80 5.39
CA ASN A 146 -2.01 -11.68 4.38
C ASN A 146 -0.84 -12.55 4.88
N PHE A 147 -0.24 -12.23 6.04
CA PHE A 147 0.97 -12.91 6.53
C PHE A 147 0.98 -13.07 8.06
N ILE A 148 1.57 -14.16 8.55
CA ILE A 148 1.76 -14.45 10.00
C ILE A 148 2.98 -13.67 10.56
N GLU A 149 3.68 -12.94 9.70
CA GLU A 149 4.82 -12.10 10.08
C GLU A 149 4.37 -10.78 10.73
N PRO A 150 5.23 -10.09 11.50
CA PRO A 150 4.90 -8.83 12.19
C PRO A 150 4.20 -7.78 11.33
N MET A 151 4.52 -7.68 10.03
CA MET A 151 3.85 -6.78 9.09
C MET A 151 2.37 -7.09 8.86
N GLY A 152 1.94 -8.35 9.05
CA GLY A 152 0.56 -8.75 8.96
C GLY A 152 -0.34 -8.09 10.00
N LEU A 153 0.21 -7.70 11.16
CA LEU A 153 -0.53 -7.00 12.22
C LEU A 153 -1.04 -5.61 11.80
N TYR A 154 -0.55 -5.14 10.65
CA TYR A 154 -0.85 -3.87 10.02
C TYR A 154 -1.98 -3.95 8.97
N GLN A 155 -2.68 -5.09 8.82
CA GLN A 155 -3.71 -5.30 7.79
C GLN A 155 -3.24 -4.88 6.37
N ASN A 156 -4.16 -4.64 5.43
CA ASN A 156 -3.85 -4.34 4.02
C ASN A 156 -3.21 -2.95 3.77
N VAL A 157 -2.53 -2.36 4.76
CA VAL A 157 -2.04 -0.97 4.65
C VAL A 157 -0.55 -0.83 4.49
N GLY A 158 0.18 -1.95 4.41
CA GLY A 158 1.56 -1.95 3.91
C GLY A 158 1.66 -1.28 2.53
N HIS A 159 0.62 -1.41 1.68
CA HIS A 159 0.56 -0.76 0.35
C HIS A 159 0.69 0.77 0.39
N ILE A 160 0.31 1.45 1.48
CA ILE A 160 0.50 2.90 1.62
C ILE A 160 1.98 3.23 1.51
N TRP A 161 2.83 2.46 2.19
CA TRP A 161 4.25 2.77 2.32
C TRP A 161 5.08 2.40 1.11
N TRP A 162 4.67 1.37 0.37
CA TRP A 162 5.33 1.00 -0.88
C TRP A 162 5.11 2.03 -1.99
N PHE A 163 3.93 2.68 -2.02
CA PHE A 163 3.48 3.41 -3.21
C PHE A 163 3.13 4.88 -3.00
N MET A 164 2.74 5.31 -1.79
CA MET A 164 1.89 6.49 -1.69
C MET A 164 2.56 7.74 -1.09
N GLU A 165 3.84 7.75 -0.75
CA GLU A 165 4.50 8.95 -0.19
C GLU A 165 5.80 9.28 -0.94
N TYR A 166 5.66 9.80 -2.14
CA TYR A 166 6.76 10.31 -2.95
C TYR A 166 6.47 11.77 -3.34
N ASP A 167 7.52 12.49 -3.74
CA ASP A 167 7.41 13.86 -4.25
C ASP A 167 6.22 14.00 -5.24
N PRO A 168 5.37 15.04 -5.11
CA PRO A 168 4.27 15.29 -6.04
C PRO A 168 4.65 15.26 -7.52
N GLU A 169 5.85 15.68 -7.91
CA GLU A 169 6.35 15.58 -9.31
C GLU A 169 6.72 14.15 -9.71
N TRP A 170 7.02 13.28 -8.74
CA TRP A 170 7.47 11.91 -8.96
C TRP A 170 6.33 10.91 -9.20
N ASN A 171 5.15 11.18 -8.63
CA ASN A 171 4.29 10.15 -8.05
C ASN A 171 3.88 9.02 -9.00
N LYS A 172 3.76 9.21 -10.33
CA LYS A 172 3.10 8.19 -11.17
C LYS A 172 3.59 8.01 -12.60
N THR A 173 4.25 9.01 -13.22
CA THR A 173 4.89 8.87 -14.54
C THR A 173 6.21 8.08 -14.48
N ARG A 174 6.95 8.19 -13.37
CA ARG A 174 8.24 7.49 -13.20
C ARG A 174 8.09 5.99 -13.00
N TYR A 175 7.03 5.56 -12.31
CA TYR A 175 6.70 4.14 -12.20
C TYR A 175 6.57 3.50 -13.59
N TRP A 176 5.81 4.15 -14.47
CA TRP A 176 5.56 3.72 -15.83
C TRP A 176 6.79 3.83 -16.73
N TYR A 177 7.62 4.87 -16.55
CA TYR A 177 8.94 4.97 -17.20
C TYR A 177 9.82 3.75 -16.91
N TRP A 178 9.94 3.34 -15.65
CA TRP A 178 10.75 2.19 -15.27
C TRP A 178 10.13 0.86 -15.73
N ARG A 179 8.79 0.75 -15.68
CA ARG A 179 8.06 -0.42 -16.17
C ARG A 179 8.23 -0.58 -17.69
N ASP A 180 8.16 0.49 -18.46
CA ASP A 180 8.35 0.45 -19.91
C ASP A 180 9.80 0.05 -20.27
N LYS A 181 10.79 0.55 -19.51
CA LYS A 181 12.19 0.13 -19.66
C LYS A 181 12.38 -1.37 -19.42
N ASP A 182 11.79 -1.91 -18.36
CA ASP A 182 11.87 -3.33 -18.03
C ASP A 182 11.16 -4.20 -19.08
N ASN A 183 9.94 -3.80 -19.49
CA ASN A 183 9.19 -4.47 -20.55
C ASN A 183 9.93 -4.47 -21.90
N ALA A 184 10.65 -3.38 -22.22
CA ALA A 184 11.42 -3.28 -23.46
C ALA A 184 12.57 -4.32 -23.54
N VAL A 185 13.03 -4.86 -22.40
CA VAL A 185 14.06 -5.90 -22.37
C VAL A 185 13.58 -7.20 -23.03
N ASP A 186 12.30 -7.54 -22.91
CA ASP A 186 11.73 -8.75 -23.54
C ASP A 186 11.91 -8.73 -25.06
N SER A 187 11.69 -7.57 -25.66
CA SER A 187 11.72 -7.34 -27.11
C SER A 187 13.12 -7.29 -27.71
N LEU A 188 14.19 -7.30 -26.90
CA LEU A 188 15.56 -7.26 -27.44
C LEU A 188 15.89 -8.55 -28.20
N THR A 189 16.43 -8.39 -29.41
CA THR A 189 16.86 -9.49 -30.29
C THR A 189 18.37 -9.58 -30.45
N ALA A 190 19.11 -8.62 -29.91
CA ALA A 190 20.57 -8.54 -29.98
C ALA A 190 21.16 -8.02 -28.68
N VAL A 191 22.42 -8.40 -28.44
CA VAL A 191 23.22 -7.96 -27.29
C VAL A 191 23.62 -6.50 -27.49
N GLY A 192 23.41 -5.66 -26.47
CA GLY A 192 23.90 -4.28 -26.44
C GLY A 192 25.32 -4.17 -25.90
N ASP A 193 25.78 -2.95 -25.61
CA ASP A 193 27.09 -2.73 -25.02
C ASP A 193 27.13 -3.21 -23.56
N PHE A 194 27.84 -4.31 -23.33
CA PHE A 194 27.98 -4.86 -21.98
C PHE A 194 28.90 -4.01 -21.10
N ALA A 195 29.91 -3.33 -21.67
CA ALA A 195 30.80 -2.48 -20.89
C ALA A 195 30.05 -1.25 -20.36
N GLU A 196 29.20 -0.64 -21.18
CA GLU A 196 28.28 0.42 -20.73
C GLU A 196 27.36 -0.08 -19.59
N LEU A 197 26.87 -1.32 -19.71
CA LEU A 197 26.03 -1.92 -18.67
C LEU A 197 26.80 -2.18 -17.36
N GLU A 198 28.07 -2.58 -17.44
CA GLU A 198 28.94 -2.70 -16.26
C GLU A 198 29.18 -1.34 -15.59
N ASP A 199 29.40 -0.28 -16.37
CA ASP A 199 29.56 1.08 -15.84
C ASP A 199 28.30 1.57 -15.12
N ARG A 200 27.12 1.30 -15.69
CA ARG A 200 25.84 1.58 -15.03
C ARG A 200 25.68 0.79 -13.73
N ALA A 201 26.02 -0.50 -13.73
CA ALA A 201 25.99 -1.33 -12.54
C ALA A 201 26.93 -0.81 -11.45
N ASN A 202 28.15 -0.39 -11.81
CA ASN A 202 29.12 0.20 -10.89
C ASN A 202 28.59 1.50 -10.28
N ALA A 203 28.04 2.40 -11.10
CA ALA A 203 27.49 3.66 -10.65
C ALA A 203 26.29 3.47 -9.71
N ALA A 204 25.38 2.56 -10.06
CA ALA A 204 24.23 2.21 -9.22
C ALA A 204 24.69 1.62 -7.88
N TRP A 205 25.66 0.70 -7.90
CA TRP A 205 26.20 0.09 -6.68
C TRP A 205 26.88 1.10 -5.76
N ASN A 206 27.69 2.02 -6.30
CA ASN A 206 28.32 3.06 -5.48
C ASN A 206 27.28 3.94 -4.79
N LYS A 207 26.22 4.33 -5.52
CA LYS A 207 25.11 5.10 -4.95
C LYS A 207 24.35 4.31 -3.88
N ARG A 208 24.18 3.00 -4.05
CA ARG A 208 23.60 2.12 -3.03
C ARG A 208 24.44 2.14 -1.75
N LEU A 209 25.75 2.01 -1.87
CA LEU A 209 26.66 2.02 -0.72
C LEU A 209 26.61 3.36 0.03
N GLU A 210 26.52 4.48 -0.68
CA GLU A 210 26.35 5.81 -0.07
C GLU A 210 25.04 5.90 0.73
N ILE A 211 23.92 5.43 0.15
CA ILE A 211 22.61 5.40 0.83
C ILE A 211 22.66 4.51 2.06
N VAL A 212 23.24 3.31 1.96
CA VAL A 212 23.37 2.38 3.08
C VAL A 212 24.23 2.95 4.19
N ALA A 213 25.32 3.63 3.85
CA ALA A 213 26.17 4.30 4.84
C ALA A 213 25.43 5.44 5.56
N ALA A 214 24.56 6.17 4.84
CA ALA A 214 23.70 7.20 5.43
C ALA A 214 22.57 6.60 6.28
N GLU A 215 21.95 5.51 5.83
CA GLU A 215 20.90 4.77 6.52
C GLU A 215 21.51 3.69 7.44
N ASN A 216 22.33 4.11 8.42
CA ASN A 216 22.98 3.20 9.38
C ASN A 216 21.99 2.63 10.42
N ASN A 217 20.95 1.95 9.94
CA ASN A 217 19.84 1.36 10.67
C ASN A 217 19.37 0.07 9.96
N ASP A 218 18.29 -0.53 10.45
CA ASP A 218 17.80 -1.82 9.92
C ASP A 218 17.30 -1.72 8.47
N TRP A 219 16.84 -0.53 8.03
CA TRP A 219 16.47 -0.33 6.64
C TRP A 219 17.70 -0.34 5.72
N GLY A 220 18.78 0.34 6.07
CA GLY A 220 20.03 0.24 5.29
C GLY A 220 20.58 -1.18 5.25
N LYS A 221 20.52 -1.93 6.37
CA LYS A 221 20.89 -3.35 6.40
C LYS A 221 20.03 -4.19 5.46
N SER A 222 18.72 -3.94 5.41
CA SER A 222 17.80 -4.64 4.51
C SER A 222 18.10 -4.42 3.02
N MET A 223 18.82 -3.36 2.66
CA MET A 223 19.27 -3.12 1.28
C MET A 223 20.51 -3.93 0.90
N MET A 224 21.16 -4.59 1.86
CA MET A 224 22.40 -5.35 1.69
C MET A 224 22.21 -6.86 1.93
N VAL A 225 20.98 -7.36 1.72
CA VAL A 225 20.69 -8.79 1.86
C VAL A 225 21.42 -9.59 0.78
N GLU A 226 22.06 -10.68 1.19
CA GLU A 226 22.84 -11.55 0.33
C GLU A 226 21.92 -12.53 -0.46
N PRO A 227 22.19 -12.78 -1.76
CA PRO A 227 23.27 -12.18 -2.54
C PRO A 227 22.96 -10.71 -2.88
N THR A 228 23.93 -9.83 -2.68
CA THR A 228 23.78 -8.40 -2.99
C THR A 228 23.59 -8.16 -4.47
N PHE A 229 23.08 -6.99 -4.85
CA PHE A 229 23.00 -6.56 -6.25
C PHE A 229 24.33 -6.80 -6.99
N ARG A 230 25.46 -6.43 -6.38
CA ARG A 230 26.77 -6.58 -7.00
C ARG A 230 27.12 -8.04 -7.28
N GLN A 231 26.94 -8.92 -6.29
CA GLN A 231 27.23 -10.34 -6.47
C GLN A 231 26.30 -11.01 -7.49
N GLN A 232 25.02 -10.60 -7.51
CA GLN A 232 24.09 -11.08 -8.53
C GLN A 232 24.55 -10.63 -9.93
N PHE A 233 24.95 -9.38 -10.07
CA PHE A 233 25.47 -8.85 -11.33
C PHE A 233 26.74 -9.57 -11.78
N ASP A 234 27.71 -9.76 -10.88
CA ASP A 234 28.97 -10.46 -11.17
C ASP A 234 28.73 -11.89 -11.67
N ARG A 235 27.81 -12.64 -11.04
CA ARG A 235 27.41 -13.98 -11.50
C ARG A 235 26.80 -13.96 -12.91
N ILE A 236 26.02 -12.93 -13.24
CA ILE A 236 25.44 -12.80 -14.59
C ILE A 236 26.53 -12.38 -15.60
N ALA A 237 27.45 -11.49 -15.21
CA ALA A 237 28.58 -11.08 -16.04
C ALA A 237 29.51 -12.24 -16.36
N GLU A 238 29.77 -13.13 -15.41
CA GLU A 238 30.50 -14.39 -15.65
C GLU A 238 29.77 -15.27 -16.67
N ARG A 239 28.44 -15.43 -16.54
CA ARG A 239 27.62 -16.15 -17.53
C ARG A 239 27.69 -15.51 -18.92
N PHE A 240 27.66 -14.18 -19.00
CA PHE A 240 27.77 -13.45 -20.26
C PHE A 240 29.14 -13.68 -20.94
N ARG A 241 30.23 -13.59 -20.17
CA ARG A 241 31.61 -13.79 -20.67
C ARG A 241 31.89 -15.24 -21.09
N ASN A 242 31.29 -16.19 -20.38
CA ASN A 242 31.44 -17.63 -20.66
C ASN A 242 30.42 -18.17 -21.67
N ALA A 243 29.49 -17.34 -22.16
CA ALA A 243 28.47 -17.76 -23.13
C ALA A 243 29.13 -18.21 -24.44
N THR A 244 28.75 -19.40 -24.90
CA THR A 244 29.29 -20.02 -26.11
C THR A 244 28.39 -19.79 -27.32
N THR A 245 27.11 -19.50 -27.09
CA THR A 245 26.13 -19.18 -28.13
C THR A 245 25.63 -17.74 -28.01
N ASP A 246 25.12 -17.18 -29.12
CA ASP A 246 24.52 -15.85 -29.12
C ASP A 246 23.23 -15.79 -28.30
N GLU A 247 22.48 -16.90 -28.23
CA GLU A 247 21.28 -17.04 -27.41
C GLU A 247 21.63 -16.97 -25.91
N GLU A 248 22.65 -17.71 -25.46
CA GLU A 248 23.15 -17.64 -24.09
C GLU A 248 23.63 -16.24 -23.73
N ARG A 249 24.35 -15.59 -24.66
CA ARG A 249 24.88 -14.24 -24.48
C ARG A 249 23.76 -13.21 -24.39
N LEU A 250 22.74 -13.31 -25.24
CA LEU A 250 21.56 -12.45 -25.20
C LEU A 250 20.75 -12.66 -23.92
N ALA A 251 20.56 -13.91 -23.47
CA ALA A 251 19.85 -14.21 -22.23
C ALA A 251 20.58 -13.62 -21.01
N ALA A 252 21.91 -13.78 -20.93
CA ALA A 252 22.72 -13.18 -19.88
C ALA A 252 22.66 -11.64 -19.92
N TYR A 253 22.73 -11.04 -21.11
CA TYR A 253 22.58 -9.59 -21.29
C TYR A 253 21.22 -9.08 -20.79
N LYS A 254 20.11 -9.72 -21.19
CA LYS A 254 18.76 -9.38 -20.73
C LYS A 254 18.64 -9.45 -19.20
N ASN A 255 19.19 -10.50 -18.59
CA ASN A 255 19.18 -10.66 -17.13
C ASN A 255 19.99 -9.55 -16.42
N ALA A 256 21.19 -9.24 -16.93
CA ALA A 256 22.01 -8.17 -16.38
C ALA A 256 21.30 -6.80 -16.51
N LEU A 257 20.71 -6.53 -17.68
CA LEU A 257 20.01 -5.29 -17.95
C LEU A 257 18.80 -5.11 -17.03
N ARG A 258 17.99 -6.16 -16.82
CA ARG A 258 16.88 -6.12 -15.85
C ARG A 258 17.36 -5.86 -14.43
N LEU A 259 18.43 -6.53 -14.01
CA LEU A 259 18.98 -6.35 -12.68
C LEU A 259 19.42 -4.88 -12.47
N VAL A 260 20.13 -4.29 -13.45
CA VAL A 260 20.55 -2.89 -13.41
C VAL A 260 19.36 -1.94 -13.43
N ILE A 261 18.37 -2.14 -14.31
CA ILE A 261 17.14 -1.34 -14.34
C ILE A 261 16.41 -1.40 -12.99
N GLY A 262 16.32 -2.58 -12.38
CA GLY A 262 15.70 -2.78 -11.08
C GLY A 262 16.40 -2.02 -9.97
N GLU A 263 17.74 -2.02 -9.97
CA GLU A 263 18.55 -1.29 -9.00
C GLU A 263 18.46 0.22 -9.21
N GLU A 264 18.59 0.69 -10.45
CA GLU A 264 18.42 2.11 -10.80
C GLU A 264 17.03 2.62 -10.38
N ARG A 265 15.97 1.83 -10.64
CA ARG A 265 14.61 2.13 -10.16
C ARG A 265 14.56 2.22 -8.64
N SER A 266 15.15 1.26 -7.92
CA SER A 266 15.15 1.29 -6.46
C SER A 266 15.85 2.54 -5.90
N LEU A 267 16.99 2.93 -6.47
CA LEU A 267 17.72 4.14 -6.09
C LEU A 267 16.95 5.41 -6.42
N ASP A 268 16.28 5.43 -7.57
CA ASP A 268 15.40 6.53 -7.99
C ASP A 268 14.21 6.68 -7.05
N ASN A 269 13.57 5.57 -6.64
CA ASN A 269 12.49 5.58 -5.65
C ASN A 269 12.97 6.21 -4.33
N ILE A 270 14.09 5.72 -3.77
CA ILE A 270 14.62 6.21 -2.48
C ILE A 270 14.93 7.71 -2.52
N ALA A 271 15.47 8.20 -3.65
CA ALA A 271 15.80 9.60 -3.83
C ALA A 271 14.59 10.54 -3.77
N HIS A 272 13.39 10.04 -4.08
CA HIS A 272 12.16 10.85 -4.16
C HIS A 272 11.12 10.49 -3.08
N MET A 273 11.46 9.61 -2.14
CA MET A 273 10.64 9.35 -0.96
C MET A 273 10.57 10.60 -0.07
N THR A 274 9.37 10.94 0.41
CA THR A 274 9.22 11.94 1.47
C THR A 274 9.85 11.43 2.77
N GLU A 275 10.20 12.33 3.69
CA GLU A 275 10.72 11.90 5.00
C GLU A 275 9.70 11.06 5.79
N THR A 276 8.40 11.29 5.59
CA THR A 276 7.32 10.45 6.13
C THR A 276 7.44 9.02 5.59
N ASN A 277 7.65 8.85 4.28
CA ASN A 277 7.86 7.52 3.70
C ASN A 277 9.14 6.87 4.24
N LYS A 278 10.28 7.58 4.24
CA LYS A 278 11.54 7.03 4.78
C LYS A 278 11.39 6.60 6.24
N LYS A 279 10.67 7.38 7.05
CA LYS A 279 10.34 7.00 8.43
C LYS A 279 9.52 5.71 8.47
N ALA A 280 8.50 5.58 7.62
CA ALA A 280 7.73 4.35 7.52
C ALA A 280 8.58 3.15 7.07
N GLN A 281 9.48 3.31 6.09
CA GLN A 281 10.41 2.27 5.65
C GLN A 281 11.35 1.81 6.77
N ARG A 282 11.91 2.74 7.55
CA ARG A 282 12.72 2.44 8.74
C ARG A 282 11.94 1.65 9.78
N LEU A 283 10.70 2.05 10.06
CA LEU A 283 9.81 1.36 11.00
C LEU A 283 9.43 -0.04 10.50
N MET A 284 9.12 -0.19 9.21
CA MET A 284 8.82 -1.49 8.61
C MET A 284 10.03 -2.42 8.66
N ALA A 285 11.22 -1.94 8.31
CA ALA A 285 12.45 -2.73 8.41
C ALA A 285 12.73 -3.17 9.85
N SER A 286 12.54 -2.27 10.82
CA SER A 286 12.64 -2.61 12.24
C SER A 286 11.61 -3.65 12.65
N LEU A 287 10.36 -3.53 12.15
CA LEU A 287 9.27 -4.46 12.44
C LEU A 287 9.53 -5.85 11.87
N PHE A 288 10.12 -5.95 10.67
CA PHE A 288 10.51 -7.22 10.06
C PHE A 288 11.57 -7.98 10.87
N LEU A 289 12.45 -7.27 11.57
CA LEU A 289 13.52 -7.86 12.38
C LEU A 289 13.13 -8.03 13.86
N ALA A 290 12.03 -7.40 14.28
CA ALA A 290 11.56 -7.41 15.66
C ALA A 290 10.98 -8.77 16.06
N LYS A 291 11.10 -9.11 17.34
CA LYS A 291 10.31 -10.18 17.96
C LYS A 291 8.88 -9.71 18.18
N MET A 292 7.96 -10.66 18.34
CA MET A 292 6.53 -10.35 18.51
C MET A 292 6.22 -9.42 19.68
N ASP A 293 6.95 -9.53 20.80
CA ASP A 293 6.81 -8.67 21.98
C ASP A 293 7.39 -7.26 21.80
N GLU A 294 8.17 -7.05 20.74
CA GLU A 294 8.76 -5.76 20.37
C GLU A 294 7.93 -5.02 19.29
N CYS A 295 6.90 -5.68 18.72
CA CYS A 295 6.13 -5.14 17.60
C CYS A 295 5.17 -4.01 17.97
N ASP A 296 4.58 -4.05 19.17
CA ASP A 296 3.47 -3.14 19.54
C ASP A 296 3.80 -1.65 19.36
N PRO A 297 4.95 -1.12 19.85
CA PRO A 297 5.26 0.31 19.69
C PRO A 297 5.52 0.70 18.23
N LEU A 298 6.02 -0.22 17.41
CA LEU A 298 6.28 0.01 15.99
C LEU A 298 4.95 0.07 15.22
N LEU A 299 4.00 -0.80 15.56
CA LEU A 299 2.67 -0.84 14.97
C LEU A 299 1.86 0.41 15.28
N VAL A 300 1.93 0.94 16.52
CA VAL A 300 1.28 2.21 16.87
C VAL A 300 1.82 3.34 16.00
N GLN A 301 3.14 3.44 15.85
CA GLN A 301 3.77 4.49 15.04
C GLN A 301 3.42 4.37 13.56
N LEU A 302 3.47 3.16 12.99
CA LEU A 302 3.07 2.93 11.61
C LEU A 302 1.60 3.32 11.39
N ASN A 303 0.70 2.87 12.27
CA ASN A 303 -0.73 3.21 12.16
C ASN A 303 -0.97 4.71 12.22
N GLN A 304 -0.27 5.40 13.13
CA GLN A 304 -0.37 6.85 13.23
C GLN A 304 0.04 7.51 11.90
N LEU A 305 1.17 7.11 11.32
CA LEU A 305 1.60 7.65 10.03
C LEU A 305 0.54 7.41 8.94
N ALA A 306 -0.08 6.21 8.88
CA ALA A 306 -1.05 5.92 7.83
C ALA A 306 -2.34 6.70 8.00
N VAL A 307 -2.81 6.86 9.25
CA VAL A 307 -3.97 7.68 9.57
C VAL A 307 -3.69 9.14 9.20
N ASP A 308 -2.53 9.68 9.61
CA ASP A 308 -2.15 11.07 9.35
C ASP A 308 -1.99 11.38 7.86
N SER A 309 -1.49 10.42 7.08
CA SER A 309 -1.32 10.58 5.63
C SER A 309 -2.61 10.46 4.82
N ALA A 310 -3.64 9.78 5.37
CA ALA A 310 -4.96 9.59 4.77
C ALA A 310 -4.97 8.99 3.34
N TRP A 311 -3.92 8.28 2.93
CA TRP A 311 -3.90 7.53 1.66
C TRP A 311 -4.85 6.32 1.66
N MET A 312 -5.21 5.85 2.84
CA MET A 312 -6.36 4.97 3.02
C MET A 312 -7.18 5.51 4.18
N ILE A 313 -8.45 5.13 4.22
CA ILE A 313 -9.37 5.54 5.27
C ILE A 313 -9.89 4.25 5.92
N PRO A 314 -9.56 3.97 7.20
CA PRO A 314 -10.12 2.82 7.90
C PRO A 314 -11.59 3.14 8.16
N LEU A 315 -12.51 2.30 7.66
CA LEU A 315 -13.95 2.53 7.81
C LEU A 315 -14.52 1.75 9.00
N TYR A 316 -14.36 0.43 8.96
CA TYR A 316 -14.91 -0.46 9.97
C TYR A 316 -14.12 -1.77 10.05
N ILE A 317 -14.24 -2.44 11.19
CA ILE A 317 -13.79 -3.82 11.39
C ILE A 317 -15.05 -4.66 11.54
N GLY A 318 -15.22 -5.64 10.64
CA GLY A 318 -16.35 -6.57 10.71
C GLY A 318 -16.29 -7.37 12.01
N LYS A 319 -17.42 -7.47 12.71
CA LYS A 319 -17.54 -8.39 13.85
C LYS A 319 -17.60 -9.79 13.28
N ILE A 320 -16.73 -10.66 13.77
CA ILE A 320 -16.82 -12.07 13.45
C ILE A 320 -17.70 -12.71 14.53
N THR A 321 -18.84 -13.26 14.11
CA THR A 321 -19.75 -14.03 14.96
C THR A 321 -19.59 -15.51 14.69
N TYR A 322 -19.28 -16.28 15.74
CA TYR A 322 -19.26 -17.74 15.67
C TYR A 322 -20.55 -18.30 16.26
N VAL A 323 -21.10 -19.31 15.61
CA VAL A 323 -22.03 -20.22 16.28
C VAL A 323 -21.15 -21.17 17.10
N VAL A 324 -21.14 -20.99 18.41
CA VAL A 324 -20.37 -21.83 19.31
C VAL A 324 -21.31 -22.92 19.84
N ASP A 325 -20.92 -24.20 19.73
CA ASP A 325 -21.57 -25.26 20.50
C ASP A 325 -21.43 -24.87 21.99
N PRO A 326 -22.51 -24.80 22.78
CA PRO A 326 -22.42 -24.44 24.20
C PRO A 326 -21.51 -25.38 25.02
N LYS A 327 -21.18 -26.57 24.50
CA LYS A 327 -20.18 -27.49 25.08
C LYS A 327 -18.73 -27.07 24.84
N LEU A 328 -18.48 -26.16 23.90
CA LEU A 328 -17.16 -25.62 23.60
C LEU A 328 -16.92 -24.37 24.45
N SER A 329 -15.84 -24.39 25.23
CA SER A 329 -15.40 -23.27 26.06
C SER A 329 -13.90 -23.01 25.88
N GLY A 330 -13.42 -21.84 26.29
CA GLY A 330 -12.00 -21.48 26.20
C GLY A 330 -11.52 -21.10 24.80
N ILE A 331 -12.43 -20.75 23.88
CA ILE A 331 -12.05 -20.30 22.54
C ILE A 331 -11.30 -18.97 22.61
N VAL A 332 -9.99 -19.01 22.34
CA VAL A 332 -9.18 -17.81 22.10
C VAL A 332 -8.79 -17.76 20.63
N GLN A 333 -9.10 -16.64 19.97
CA GLN A 333 -8.70 -16.39 18.60
C GLN A 333 -7.18 -16.17 18.54
N ASN A 334 -6.49 -16.93 17.68
CA ASN A 334 -5.11 -16.64 17.35
C ASN A 334 -5.04 -15.28 16.63
N LYS A 335 -4.43 -14.29 17.29
CA LYS A 335 -4.27 -12.92 16.77
C LYS A 335 -3.41 -12.83 15.49
N LEU A 336 -2.71 -13.91 15.14
CA LEU A 336 -1.74 -13.99 14.04
C LEU A 336 -2.22 -14.85 12.86
N SER A 337 -3.43 -15.41 12.90
CA SER A 337 -3.90 -16.32 11.84
C SER A 337 -4.46 -15.60 10.61
N TRP A 338 -4.19 -16.16 9.43
CA TRP A 338 -4.74 -15.73 8.14
C TRP A 338 -6.24 -16.05 8.03
N GLY A 339 -7.05 -15.02 7.79
CA GLY A 339 -8.50 -15.16 7.61
C GLY A 339 -9.26 -15.62 8.84
N ASN A 340 -10.56 -15.87 8.67
CA ASN A 340 -11.46 -16.46 9.66
C ASN A 340 -11.14 -17.95 9.93
N ILE A 341 -9.87 -18.37 9.83
CA ILE A 341 -9.43 -19.74 10.07
C ILE A 341 -8.78 -19.76 11.46
N PHE A 342 -9.62 -20.04 12.45
CA PHE A 342 -9.26 -20.06 13.86
C PHE A 342 -8.27 -21.18 14.17
N GLN A 343 -7.04 -20.80 14.51
CA GLN A 343 -6.31 -21.61 15.47
C GLN A 343 -6.90 -21.29 16.84
N PHE A 344 -7.84 -22.13 17.30
CA PHE A 344 -8.40 -22.03 18.64
C PHE A 344 -7.31 -22.41 19.64
N GLN A 345 -6.79 -21.42 20.35
CA GLN A 345 -5.97 -21.70 21.52
C GLN A 345 -6.94 -22.02 22.67
N TYR A 346 -6.74 -23.16 23.35
CA TYR A 346 -7.49 -23.57 24.55
C TYR A 346 -8.93 -24.10 24.35
N LEU A 347 -9.25 -24.69 23.19
CA LEU A 347 -10.54 -25.34 22.96
C LEU A 347 -10.78 -26.51 23.94
N ASN A 348 -11.74 -26.35 24.84
CA ASN A 348 -12.21 -27.41 25.73
C ASN A 348 -13.61 -27.87 25.31
N TYR A 349 -13.76 -29.17 25.06
CA TYR A 349 -15.06 -29.80 24.80
C TYR A 349 -15.53 -30.52 26.07
N GLN A 350 -16.61 -30.02 26.68
CA GLN A 350 -17.26 -30.72 27.79
C GLN A 350 -18.16 -31.82 27.22
N LYS A 351 -17.82 -33.08 27.49
CA LYS A 351 -18.52 -34.26 26.95
C LYS A 351 -19.96 -34.36 27.45
#